data_AF-A0A961P856-F1
#
_entry.id   AF-A0A961P856-F1
#
_cell.length_a   1.000
_cell.length_b   1.000
_cell.length_c   1.000
_cell.angle_alpha   90.00
_cell.angle_beta   90.00
_cell.angle_gamma   90.00
#
_symmetry.space_group_name_H-M   'P 1'
#
loop_
_entity.id
_entity.type
_entity.pdbx_description
1 polymer ?
#
loop_
_entity_poly.entity_id
_entity_poly.type
_entity_poly.pdbx_seq_one_letter_code
_entity_poly.pdbx_strand_id
1 'polypeptide(L)'
;PCVVEEAMSITFEELIEKHCGGIRGGWDNLLAVIPGGSSVPCIRGEHMREAIMDFDYLREQRSGLGTAAVIVMDKSTDIIKAIWRL
;
A
#
# COMPACT_ATOMS: atom_id res chain seq x y z
N PRO A 1 5.83 -6.48 -9.29
CA PRO A 1 4.40 -6.79 -9.08
C PRO A 1 4.15 -8.30 -9.08
N CYS A 2 3.57 -8.83 -8.01
CA CYS A 2 3.29 -10.26 -7.87
C CYS A 2 2.07 -10.48 -6.96
N VAL A 3 1.55 -11.69 -6.96
CA VAL A 3 0.66 -12.20 -5.90
C VAL A 3 1.50 -13.17 -5.08
N VAL A 4 1.52 -12.97 -3.77
CA VAL A 4 2.27 -13.80 -2.82
C VAL A 4 1.43 -14.05 -1.59
N GLU A 5 1.53 -15.25 -1.03
CA GLU A 5 0.96 -15.59 0.26
C GLU A 5 2.02 -15.33 1.34
N GLU A 6 1.64 -14.60 2.39
CA GLU A 6 2.53 -14.23 3.49
C GLU A 6 1.70 -14.04 4.77
N ALA A 7 2.35 -14.12 5.93
CA ALA A 7 1.67 -13.99 7.21
C ALA A 7 1.00 -12.61 7.38
N MET A 8 -0.17 -12.60 8.02
CA MET A 8 -0.81 -11.35 8.46
C MET A 8 0.09 -10.62 9.46
N SER A 9 -0.10 -9.30 9.55
CA SER A 9 0.70 -8.40 10.40
C SER A 9 2.18 -8.29 10.01
N ILE A 10 2.56 -8.74 8.80
CA ILE A 10 3.83 -8.33 8.19
C ILE A 10 3.86 -6.80 8.00
N THR A 11 5.03 -6.20 8.14
CA THR A 11 5.18 -4.77 7.83
C THR A 11 5.07 -4.51 6.33
N PHE A 12 4.50 -3.37 5.94
CA PHE A 12 4.40 -2.99 4.54
C PHE A 12 5.78 -2.89 3.87
N GLU A 13 6.77 -2.32 4.56
CA GLU A 13 8.14 -2.22 4.05
C GLU A 13 8.74 -3.61 3.77
N GLU A 14 8.62 -4.56 4.71
CA GLU A 14 9.11 -5.92 4.51
C GLU A 14 8.39 -6.62 3.35
N LEU A 15 7.07 -6.51 3.25
CA LEU A 15 6.27 -7.11 2.18
C LEU A 15 6.75 -6.63 0.79
N ILE A 16 7.00 -5.33 0.66
CA ILE A 16 7.39 -4.71 -0.61
C ILE A 16 8.83 -5.05 -0.99
N GLU A 17 9.77 -4.96 -0.05
CA GLU A 17 11.19 -5.25 -0.30
C GLU A 17 11.43 -6.74 -0.59
N LYS A 18 10.86 -7.62 0.23
CA LYS A 18 11.12 -9.06 0.15
C LYS A 18 10.44 -9.72 -1.05
N HIS A 19 9.23 -9.29 -1.39
CA HIS A 19 8.41 -9.99 -2.38
C HIS A 19 8.15 -9.19 -3.66
N CYS A 20 8.03 -7.86 -3.58
CA CYS A 20 7.59 -7.05 -4.71
C CYS A 20 8.73 -6.38 -5.50
N GLY A 21 9.96 -6.41 -4.96
CA GLY A 21 11.15 -5.80 -5.56
C GLY A 21 11.35 -4.32 -5.26
N GLY A 22 10.73 -3.83 -4.18
CA GLY A 22 10.87 -2.44 -3.74
C GLY A 22 9.94 -1.46 -4.46
N ILE A 23 9.99 -0.19 -4.03
CA ILE A 23 9.30 0.92 -4.69
C ILE A 23 10.07 1.33 -5.95
N ARG A 24 9.36 1.52 -7.06
CA ARG A 24 9.96 2.04 -8.30
C ARG A 24 10.62 3.39 -8.02
N GLY A 25 11.93 3.49 -8.21
CA GLY A 25 12.70 4.71 -7.94
C GLY A 25 13.05 4.94 -6.46
N GLY A 26 12.86 3.94 -5.59
CA GLY A 26 13.20 3.99 -4.16
C GLY A 26 12.07 4.50 -3.27
N TRP A 27 12.23 4.35 -1.96
CA TRP A 27 11.22 4.70 -0.95
C TRP A 27 10.83 6.18 -0.97
N ASP A 28 11.77 7.07 -1.25
CA ASP A 28 11.51 8.50 -1.39
C ASP A 28 10.59 8.82 -2.58
N ASN A 29 10.37 7.86 -3.48
CA ASN A 29 9.44 7.99 -4.61
C ASN A 29 8.02 7.48 -4.30
N LEU A 30 7.74 7.00 -3.09
CA LEU A 30 6.40 6.56 -2.69
C LEU A 30 5.46 7.77 -2.50
N LEU A 31 4.31 7.76 -3.20
CA LEU A 31 3.30 8.81 -3.08
C LEU A 31 2.17 8.38 -2.13
N ALA A 32 1.51 7.27 -2.45
CA ALA A 32 0.36 6.78 -1.71
C ALA A 32 0.12 5.30 -1.99
N VAL A 33 -0.63 4.65 -1.11
CA VAL A 33 -0.95 3.22 -1.22
C VAL A 33 -2.41 3.00 -0.88
N ILE A 34 -3.09 2.14 -1.64
CA ILE A 34 -4.38 1.59 -1.27
C ILE A 34 -4.12 0.17 -0.76
N PRO A 35 -4.16 -0.08 0.57
CA PRO A 35 -3.65 -1.32 1.14
C PRO A 35 -4.57 -2.53 0.91
N GLY A 36 -5.85 -2.32 0.62
CA GLY A 36 -6.88 -3.37 0.64
C GLY A 36 -7.75 -3.51 -0.60
N GLY A 37 -7.27 -3.05 -1.75
CA GLY A 37 -8.03 -2.97 -2.99
C GLY A 37 -8.88 -1.71 -3.08
N SER A 38 -9.54 -1.49 -4.22
CA SER A 38 -10.19 -0.21 -4.56
C SER A 38 -11.29 0.25 -3.58
N SER A 39 -11.80 -0.63 -2.74
CA SER A 39 -12.85 -0.33 -1.76
C SER A 39 -12.35 0.39 -0.49
N VAL A 40 -11.04 0.57 -0.31
CA VAL A 40 -10.49 1.20 0.90
C VAL A 40 -9.82 2.56 0.61
N PRO A 41 -9.85 3.52 1.54
CA PRO A 41 -9.13 4.79 1.41
C PRO A 41 -7.62 4.60 1.22
N CYS A 42 -6.99 5.46 0.42
CA CYS A 42 -5.53 5.48 0.29
C CYS A 42 -4.85 6.09 1.52
N ILE A 43 -3.67 5.59 1.85
CA ILE A 43 -2.77 6.11 2.89
C ILE A 43 -1.59 6.82 2.21
N ARG A 44 -1.16 7.96 2.75
CA ARG A 44 0.01 8.70 2.27
C ARG A 44 1.29 7.87 2.46
N GLY A 45 2.20 7.93 1.51
CA GLY A 45 3.42 7.10 1.50
C GLY A 45 4.25 7.19 2.79
N GLU A 46 4.36 8.39 3.36
CA GLU A 46 5.07 8.64 4.62
C GLU A 46 4.52 7.86 5.82
N HIS A 47 3.21 7.64 5.88
CA HIS A 47 2.57 6.84 6.94
C HIS A 47 2.50 5.36 6.57
N MET A 48 2.43 5.04 5.26
CA MET A 48 2.31 3.66 4.83
C MET A 48 3.59 2.86 5.04
N ARG A 49 4.77 3.49 4.96
CA ARG A 49 6.04 2.78 5.14
C ARG A 49 6.11 2.01 6.46
N GLU A 50 5.61 2.62 7.53
CA GLU A 50 5.61 2.05 8.89
C GLU A 50 4.35 1.21 9.18
N ALA A 51 3.51 0.96 8.18
CA ALA A 51 2.23 0.29 8.39
C ALA A 51 2.37 -1.21 8.63
N ILE A 52 1.53 -1.71 9.52
CA ILE A 52 1.34 -3.15 9.74
C ILE A 52 0.17 -3.62 8.87
N MET A 53 0.38 -4.69 8.09
CA MET A 53 -0.61 -5.24 7.16
C MET A 53 -1.60 -6.16 7.88
N ASP A 54 -2.44 -5.58 8.73
CA ASP A 54 -3.56 -6.27 9.38
C ASP A 54 -4.83 -5.40 9.44
N PHE A 55 -5.92 -6.00 9.92
CA PHE A 55 -7.23 -5.34 9.94
C PHE A 55 -7.30 -4.19 10.93
N ASP A 56 -6.76 -4.36 12.13
CA ASP A 56 -6.93 -3.40 13.22
C ASP A 56 -6.06 -2.17 13.01
N TYR A 57 -4.78 -2.36 12.67
CA TYR A 57 -3.85 -1.27 12.41
C TYR A 57 -4.33 -0.40 11.24
N LEU A 58 -4.71 -1.01 10.11
CA LEU A 58 -5.15 -0.24 8.94
C LEU A 58 -6.47 0.49 9.20
N ARG A 59 -7.35 -0.05 10.05
CA ARG A 59 -8.57 0.63 10.48
C ARG A 59 -8.25 1.88 11.31
N GLU A 60 -7.27 1.82 12.20
CA GLU A 60 -6.82 2.97 13.00
C GLU A 60 -6.24 4.09 12.11
N GLN A 61 -5.61 3.72 11.00
CA GLN A 61 -5.15 4.66 9.96
C GLN A 61 -6.27 5.19 9.05
N ARG A 62 -7.55 4.96 9.41
CA ARG A 62 -8.74 5.33 8.62
C ARG A 62 -8.77 4.70 7.22
N SER A 63 -8.21 3.50 7.07
CA SER A 63 -8.27 2.66 5.88
C SER A 63 -8.75 1.26 6.26
N GLY A 64 -8.35 0.23 5.51
CA GLY A 64 -8.63 -1.17 5.85
C GLY A 64 -7.83 -2.16 5.01
N LEU A 65 -7.70 -3.39 5.49
CA LEU A 65 -6.98 -4.46 4.78
C LEU A 65 -7.75 -5.00 3.58
N GLY A 66 -9.09 -4.97 3.60
CA GLY A 66 -9.93 -5.42 2.48
C GLY A 66 -9.53 -6.80 1.92
N THR A 67 -9.22 -6.84 0.63
CA THR A 67 -8.77 -8.06 -0.08
C THR A 67 -7.26 -8.30 0.01
N ALA A 68 -6.52 -7.45 0.72
CA ALA A 68 -5.06 -7.35 0.69
C ALA A 68 -4.47 -7.13 -0.72
N ALA A 69 -5.28 -6.63 -1.66
CA ALA A 69 -4.80 -6.19 -2.97
C ALA A 69 -4.13 -4.82 -2.85
N VAL A 70 -2.84 -4.83 -2.51
CA VAL A 70 -2.03 -3.62 -2.29
C VAL A 70 -1.76 -2.90 -3.62
N ILE A 71 -2.29 -1.68 -3.77
CA ILE A 71 -2.03 -0.81 -4.93
C ILE A 71 -1.03 0.27 -4.52
N VAL A 72 0.16 0.23 -5.09
CA VAL A 72 1.25 1.18 -4.82
C VAL A 72 1.30 2.25 -5.91
N MET A 73 1.34 3.51 -5.51
CA MET A 73 1.47 4.67 -6.40
C MET A 73 2.75 5.44 -6.06
N ASP A 74 3.59 5.67 -7.08
CA ASP A 74 4.79 6.50 -6.96
C ASP A 74 4.50 7.98 -7.28
N LYS A 75 5.47 8.87 -7.06
CA LYS A 75 5.31 10.32 -7.30
C LYS A 75 5.09 10.70 -8.77
N SER A 76 5.27 9.77 -9.72
CA SER A 76 4.95 10.00 -11.13
C SER A 76 3.46 9.81 -11.45
N THR A 77 2.67 9.34 -10.48
CA THR A 77 1.25 9.04 -10.64
C THR A 77 0.37 10.27 -10.40
N ASP A 78 -0.51 10.59 -11.35
CA ASP A 78 -1.65 11.49 -11.11
C ASP A 78 -2.70 10.75 -10.27
N ILE A 79 -2.64 10.96 -8.96
CA ILE A 79 -3.51 10.28 -8.00
C ILE A 79 -4.98 10.65 -8.19
N ILE A 80 -5.31 11.87 -8.62
CA ILE A 80 -6.70 12.28 -8.84
C ILE A 80 -7.29 11.49 -10.00
N LYS A 81 -6.54 11.38 -11.10
CA LYS A 81 -6.94 10.57 -12.25
C LYS A 81 -6.99 9.08 -11.91
N ALA A 82 -6.06 8.59 -11.09
CA ALA A 82 -6.05 7.20 -10.63
C ALA A 82 -7.32 6.88 -9.82
N ILE A 83 -7.67 7.71 -8.84
CA ILE A 83 -8.87 7.55 -8.02
C ILE A 83 -10.15 7.72 -8.84
N TRP A 84 -10.22 8.68 -9.77
CA TRP A 84 -11.37 8.86 -10.65
C TRP A 84 -11.65 7.65 -11.55
N ARG A 85 -10.64 6.80 -11.80
CA ARG A 85 -10.76 5.60 -12.64
C ARG A 85 -11.24 4.36 -11.87
N LEU A 86 -11.13 4.34 -10.54
CA LEU A 86 -11.51 3.20 -9.70
C LEU A 86 -13.03 2.96 -9.73
#